data_AF-A0A356UF79-F1
#
_entry.id   AF-A0A356UF79-F1
#
_cell.length_a   1.000
_cell.length_b   1.000
_cell.length_c   1.000
_cell.angle_alpha   90.00
_cell.angle_beta   90.00
_cell.angle_gamma   90.00
#
_symmetry.space_group_name_H-M   'P 1'
#
loop_
_entity.id
_entity.type
_entity.pdbx_description
1 polymer ?
#
loop_
_entity_poly.entity_id
_entity_poly.type
_entity_poly.pdbx_seq_one_letter_code
_entity_poly.pdbx_strand_id
1 'polypeptide(L)'
;MEVRSKAAWFSVLSNTILMSAKLTVGLIIGSISVISEAIHSANDLLASFIALFAVKTSTRPPDKEHPYGHGKIENISGTIEALLIFIAAGLIIKEA
;
A
#
# COMPACT_ATOMS: atom_id res chain seq x y z
N MET A 1 -14.39 -5.25 -15.39
CA MET A 1 -13.59 -4.96 -14.19
C MET A 1 -14.38 -4.02 -13.30
N GLU A 2 -14.71 -4.45 -12.09
CA GLU A 2 -15.20 -3.62 -10.98
C GLU A 2 -14.39 -2.32 -10.84
N VAL A 3 -15.06 -1.19 -10.58
CA VAL A 3 -14.42 0.13 -10.40
C VAL A 3 -13.29 0.08 -9.36
N ARG A 4 -13.51 -0.69 -8.29
CA ARG A 4 -12.56 -0.89 -7.18
C ARG A 4 -11.26 -1.54 -7.62
N SER A 5 -11.33 -2.56 -8.48
CA SER A 5 -10.13 -3.25 -8.99
C SER A 5 -9.31 -2.34 -9.91
N LYS A 6 -9.96 -1.51 -10.72
CA LYS A 6 -9.27 -0.48 -11.52
C LYS A 6 -8.56 0.54 -10.65
N ALA A 7 -9.23 1.03 -9.60
CA ALA A 7 -8.65 1.98 -8.66
C ALA A 7 -7.43 1.41 -7.93
N ALA A 8 -7.50 0.16 -7.47
CA ALA A 8 -6.37 -0.51 -6.82
C ALA A 8 -5.16 -0.67 -7.76
N TRP A 9 -5.39 -1.05 -9.02
CA TRP A 9 -4.32 -1.10 -10.03
C TRP A 9 -3.71 0.27 -10.33
N PHE A 10 -4.55 1.30 -10.41
CA PHE A 10 -4.07 2.68 -10.60
C PHE A 10 -3.20 3.14 -9.42
N SER A 11 -3.60 2.82 -8.19
CA SER A 11 -2.84 3.12 -6.97
C SER A 11 -1.45 2.48 -6.96
N VAL A 12 -1.37 1.18 -7.29
CA VAL A 12 -0.08 0.48 -7.39
C VAL A 12 0.81 1.12 -8.46
N LEU A 13 0.24 1.46 -9.62
CA LEU A 13 0.99 2.08 -10.71
C LEU A 13 1.50 3.48 -10.31
N SER A 14 0.64 4.32 -9.72
CA SER A 14 1.04 5.67 -9.29
C SER A 14 2.12 5.64 -8.21
N ASN A 15 1.99 4.76 -7.22
CA ASN A 15 2.98 4.61 -6.15
C ASN A 15 4.31 4.08 -6.68
N THR A 16 4.28 3.15 -7.63
CA THR A 16 5.50 2.64 -8.29
C THR A 16 6.24 3.76 -9.02
N ILE A 17 5.52 4.58 -9.78
CA ILE A 17 6.09 5.70 -10.52
C ILE A 17 6.68 6.74 -9.55
N LEU A 18 5.94 7.13 -8.51
CA LEU A 18 6.37 8.11 -7.52
C LEU A 18 7.61 7.64 -6.75
N MET A 19 7.62 6.40 -6.26
CA MET A 19 8.76 5.83 -5.54
C MET A 19 10.00 5.78 -6.43
N SER A 20 9.87 5.31 -7.68
CA SER A 20 10.98 5.25 -8.65
C SER A 20 11.54 6.64 -8.97
N ALA A 21 10.66 7.63 -9.15
CA ALA A 21 11.05 9.01 -9.41
C ALA A 21 11.78 9.62 -8.22
N LYS A 22 11.23 9.51 -7.00
CA LYS A 22 11.86 10.01 -5.76
C LYS A 22 13.22 9.35 -5.53
N LEU A 23 13.33 8.03 -5.72
CA LEU A 23 14.60 7.32 -5.55
C LEU A 23 15.65 7.80 -6.57
N THR A 24 15.28 7.88 -7.85
CA THR A 24 16.20 8.33 -8.91
C THR A 24 16.68 9.75 -8.65
N VAL A 25 15.75 10.66 -8.36
CA VAL A 25 16.05 12.06 -8.05
C VAL A 25 16.87 12.18 -6.77
N GLY A 26 16.52 11.44 -5.71
CA GLY A 26 17.25 11.44 -4.45
C GLY A 26 18.70 10.98 -4.60
N LEU A 27 18.95 9.97 -5.44
CA LEU A 27 20.30 9.50 -5.76
C LEU A 27 21.09 10.53 -6.59
N ILE A 28 20.45 11.19 -7.57
CA ILE A 28 21.11 12.21 -8.41
C ILE A 28 21.53 13.43 -7.57
N ILE A 29 20.66 13.92 -6.69
CA ILE A 29 20.94 15.11 -5.88
C ILE A 29 21.77 14.77 -4.63
N GLY A 30 21.86 13.49 -4.26
CA GLY A 30 22.55 13.04 -3.04
C GLY A 30 21.84 13.46 -1.74
N SER A 31 20.52 13.66 -1.78
CA SER A 31 19.75 14.17 -0.63
C SER A 31 19.19 13.04 0.22
N ILE A 32 19.68 12.94 1.46
CA ILE A 32 19.17 12.00 2.47
C ILE A 32 17.67 12.22 2.73
N SER A 33 17.20 13.47 2.73
CA SER A 33 15.79 13.80 2.91
C SER A 33 14.91 13.24 1.78
N VAL A 34 15.36 13.36 0.52
CA VAL A 34 14.61 12.83 -0.64
C VAL A 34 14.65 11.30 -0.65
N ILE A 35 15.77 10.69 -0.23
CA ILE A 35 15.87 9.23 -0.08
C ILE A 35 14.93 8.73 1.02
N SER A 36 14.82 9.44 2.14
CA SER A 36 13.85 9.12 3.21
C SER A 36 12.40 9.19 2.69
N GLU A 37 12.08 10.23 1.91
CA GLU A 37 10.79 10.34 1.23
C GLU A 37 10.53 9.21 0.21
N ALA A 38 11.58 8.69 -0.44
CA ALA A 38 11.48 7.53 -1.32
C ALA A 38 11.17 6.24 -0.54
N ILE A 39 11.74 6.08 0.66
CA ILE A 39 11.44 4.96 1.58
C ILE A 39 10.00 5.04 2.06
N HIS A 40 9.51 6.24 2.42
CA HIS A 40 8.11 6.45 2.77
C HIS A 40 7.17 6.02 1.63
N SER A 41 7.45 6.46 0.40
CA SER A 41 6.67 6.05 -0.78
C SER A 41 6.81 4.56 -1.12
N ALA A 42 7.87 3.87 -0.69
CA ALA A 42 7.97 2.42 -0.78
C ALA A 42 6.99 1.72 0.18
N ASN A 43 6.76 2.28 1.37
CA ASN A 43 5.75 1.78 2.30
C ASN A 43 4.32 1.97 1.74
N ASP A 44 4.05 3.12 1.09
CA ASP A 44 2.78 3.36 0.39
C ASP A 44 2.56 2.36 -0.77
N LEU A 45 3.64 2.04 -1.49
CA LEU A 45 3.59 1.01 -2.53
C LEU A 45 3.24 -0.36 -1.94
N LEU A 46 3.87 -0.76 -0.83
CA LEU A 46 3.53 -2.00 -0.12
C LEU A 46 2.06 -2.02 0.32
N ALA A 47 1.56 -0.93 0.92
CA ALA A 47 0.16 -0.80 1.31
C ALA A 47 -0.79 -0.96 0.11
N SER A 48 -0.47 -0.33 -1.03
CA SER A 48 -1.27 -0.45 -2.26
C SER A 48 -1.29 -1.88 -2.83
N PHE A 49 -0.21 -2.66 -2.68
CA PHE A 49 -0.20 -4.08 -3.04
C PHE A 49 -1.10 -4.92 -2.14
N ILE A 50 -1.09 -4.66 -0.83
CA ILE A 50 -1.98 -5.33 0.13
C ILE A 50 -3.44 -5.02 -0.24
N ALA A 51 -3.76 -3.76 -0.52
CA ALA A 51 -5.09 -3.33 -0.96
C ALA A 51 -5.51 -4.01 -2.27
N LEU A 52 -4.62 -4.09 -3.27
CA LEU A 52 -4.89 -4.78 -4.53
C LEU A 52 -5.19 -6.27 -4.30
N PHE A 53 -4.40 -6.94 -3.46
CA PHE A 53 -4.63 -8.33 -3.08
C PHE A 53 -5.99 -8.50 -2.38
N ALA A 54 -6.31 -7.59 -1.47
CA ALA A 54 -7.56 -7.62 -0.72
C ALA A 54 -8.78 -7.44 -1.62
N VAL A 55 -8.76 -6.48 -2.55
CA VAL A 55 -9.84 -6.25 -3.53
C VAL A 55 -10.00 -7.44 -4.48
N LYS A 56 -8.88 -8.05 -4.91
CA LYS A 56 -8.92 -9.24 -5.77
C LYS A 56 -9.47 -10.47 -5.03
N THR A 57 -9.24 -10.56 -3.72
CA THR A 57 -9.71 -11.69 -2.92
C THR A 57 -11.15 -11.47 -2.45
N SER A 58 -11.54 -10.23 -2.12
CA SER A 58 -12.89 -9.87 -1.69
C SER A 58 -13.96 -10.10 -2.76
N THR A 59 -13.55 -10.06 -4.04
CA THR A 59 -14.40 -10.34 -5.20
C THR A 59 -14.54 -11.84 -5.53
N ARG A 60 -13.88 -12.74 -4.79
CA ARG A 60 -14.05 -14.19 -4.99
C ARG A 60 -15.43 -14.64 -4.51
N PRO A 61 -16.10 -15.55 -5.26
CA PRO A 61 -17.38 -16.10 -4.85
C PRO A 61 -17.25 -16.93 -3.55
N PRO A 62 -18.34 -17.13 -2.80
CA PRO A 62 -18.35 -17.96 -1.61
C PRO A 62 -17.86 -19.38 -1.90
N ASP A 63 -17.06 -19.94 -0.98
CA ASP A 63 -16.56 -21.31 -1.05
C ASP A 63 -16.95 -22.09 0.21
N LYS A 64 -16.55 -23.37 0.28
CA LYS A 64 -16.89 -24.26 1.40
C LYS A 64 -16.26 -23.81 2.73
N GLU A 65 -15.11 -23.12 2.68
CA GLU A 65 -14.41 -22.60 3.86
C GLU A 65 -14.98 -21.22 4.27
N HIS A 66 -15.56 -20.48 3.33
CA HIS A 66 -16.14 -19.15 3.49
C HIS A 66 -17.57 -19.11 2.94
N PRO A 67 -18.57 -19.67 3.67
CA PRO A 67 -19.97 -19.70 3.23
C PRO A 67 -20.58 -18.31 3.05
N TYR A 68 -20.04 -17.30 3.76
CA TYR A 68 -20.46 -15.91 3.69
C TYR A 68 -19.64 -15.07 2.68
N GLY A 69 -18.72 -15.69 1.94
CA GLY A 69 -17.85 -15.02 0.97
C GLY A 69 -16.60 -14.36 1.57
N HIS A 70 -15.78 -13.79 0.68
CA HIS A 70 -14.45 -13.24 1.00
C HIS A 70 -14.45 -11.73 1.26
N GLY A 71 -15.61 -11.09 1.29
CA GLY A 71 -15.74 -9.63 1.39
C GLY A 71 -15.04 -9.00 2.60
N LYS A 72 -14.94 -9.73 3.73
CA LYS A 72 -14.30 -9.24 4.97
C LYS A 72 -12.79 -8.99 4.83
N ILE A 73 -12.14 -9.56 3.82
CA ILE A 73 -10.69 -9.41 3.60
C ILE A 73 -10.32 -7.94 3.32
N GLU A 74 -11.22 -7.17 2.72
CA GLU A 74 -11.01 -5.74 2.47
C GLU A 74 -10.87 -4.96 3.80
N ASN A 75 -11.66 -5.29 4.81
CA ASN A 75 -11.56 -4.66 6.14
C ASN A 75 -10.27 -5.07 6.89
N ILE A 76 -9.83 -6.32 6.70
CA ILE A 76 -8.56 -6.80 7.27
C ILE A 76 -7.39 -6.02 6.67
N SER A 77 -7.40 -5.80 5.34
CA SER A 77 -6.40 -4.98 4.65
C SER A 77 -6.32 -3.57 5.23
N GLY A 78 -7.46 -2.90 5.41
CA GLY A 78 -7.48 -1.55 6.00
C GLY A 78 -6.95 -1.51 7.43
N THR A 79 -7.17 -2.57 8.21
CA THR A 79 -6.62 -2.68 9.57
C THR A 79 -5.10 -2.84 9.56
N ILE A 80 -4.56 -3.65 8.64
CA ILE A 80 -3.11 -3.82 8.46
C ILE A 80 -2.48 -2.50 8.03
N GLU A 81 -3.09 -1.79 7.09
CA GLU A 81 -2.61 -0.47 6.63
C GLU A 81 -2.61 0.55 7.77
N ALA A 82 -3.69 0.63 8.55
CA ALA A 82 -3.75 1.49 9.73
C ALA A 82 -2.64 1.17 10.73
N LEU A 83 -2.34 -0.11 10.96
CA LEU A 83 -1.24 -0.53 11.84
C LEU A 83 0.12 -0.10 11.29
N LEU A 84 0.37 -0.25 9.99
CA LEU A 84 1.60 0.20 9.34
C LEU A 84 1.80 1.71 9.50
N ILE A 85 0.76 2.50 9.30
CA ILE A 85 0.79 3.97 9.52
C ILE A 85 1.11 4.29 10.98
N PHE A 86 0.49 3.59 11.93
CA PHE A 86 0.71 3.82 13.36
C PHE A 86 2.15 3.51 13.78
N ILE A 87 2.72 2.41 13.27
CA ILE A 87 4.12 2.04 13.50
C ILE A 87 5.04 3.09 12.89
N ALA A 88 4.80 3.51 11.64
CA ALA A 88 5.59 4.54 10.98
C ALA A 88 5.56 5.86 11.76
N ALA A 89 4.39 6.29 12.22
CA ALA A 89 4.26 7.48 13.06
C ALA A 89 5.05 7.36 14.37
N GLY A 90 5.00 6.21 15.05
CA GLY A 90 5.78 5.96 16.25
C GLY A 90 7.29 6.00 16.02
N LEU A 91 7.77 5.46 14.90
CA LEU A 91 9.18 5.54 14.51
C LEU A 91 9.61 6.99 14.23
N ILE A 92 8.80 7.76 13.50
CA ILE A 92 9.06 9.18 13.24
C ILE A 92 9.15 9.96 14.54
N ILE A 93 8.22 9.77 15.49
CA ILE A 93 8.24 10.45 16.80
C ILE A 93 9.51 10.10 17.59
N LYS A 94 10.03 8.88 17.46
CA LYS A 94 11.26 8.46 18.14
C LYS A 94 12.52 9.08 17.52
N GLU A 95 12.51 9.30 16.21
CA GLU A 95 13.65 9.88 15.48
C GLU A 95 13.65 11.42 15.47
N ALA A 96 12.50 12.06 15.69
CA ALA A 96 12.33 13.50 15.82
C ALA A 96 12.81 14.04 17.18
#